data_AF-A0A103RIY7-F1
#
_entry.id   AF-A0A103RIY7-F1
#
_cell.length_a   1.000
_cell.length_b   1.000
_cell.length_c   1.000
_cell.angle_alpha   90.00
_cell.angle_beta   90.00
_cell.angle_gamma   90.00
#
_symmetry.space_group_name_H-M   'P 1'
#
loop_
_entity.id
_entity.type
_entity.pdbx_description
1 polymer ?
#
loop_
_entity_poly.entity_id
_entity_poly.type
_entity_poly.pdbx_seq_one_letter_code
_entity_poly.pdbx_strand_id
1 'polypeptide(L)'
;MTRTRKHKVGPHEMLVNKVQPTSAGLMPQYPLCTPDRWGLRHSDADPERRGQLMYPVARDYARAIQNVLVKQVQWGNAYFGPSGMAPALTLRWPLNRDSIRELFLLIRPVIAAALTEPAAGFGIPADAVPVNMGLAVPSAHTPGQQGVFTPNDWSLILNSEQLAPMFRIDAMVAADGGNRTTQLGALKMFADTLYHEARHCQQWFWMYALVQQYPDNFETLPNIAKWPATLPNRATSDNNRQQDQASSVVTLAGKHAIPGEPTALASLKRMAIGEYVYTLNIWRHATVPYVPTYLADAAALEDEFARARALAKELLQNVGMGGTPIDIDAMVAEPSRCYYDYTVRPWENDAFVCGDMASAYWDAELGLALRTYPADQCSHAYELADRARRLESRLPRTTGTEGGQ
;
A
#
# COMPACT_ATOMS: atom_id res chain seq x y z
N MET A 1 17.26 -20.79 31.15
CA MET A 1 15.93 -20.85 30.51
C MET A 1 15.53 -19.43 30.12
N THR A 2 15.59 -19.08 28.83
CA THR A 2 15.10 -17.79 28.34
C THR A 2 13.58 -17.81 28.35
N ARG A 3 12.97 -16.93 29.16
CA ARG A 3 11.51 -16.75 29.26
C ARG A 3 10.97 -16.42 27.86
N THR A 4 10.01 -17.21 27.36
CA THR A 4 9.40 -16.93 26.05
C THR A 4 8.65 -15.61 26.18
N ARG A 5 9.10 -14.57 25.47
CA ARG A 5 8.42 -13.26 25.49
C ARG A 5 7.05 -13.40 24.79
N LYS A 6 6.09 -12.59 25.22
CA LYS A 6 4.78 -12.42 24.58
C LYS A 6 4.54 -10.94 24.23
N HIS A 7 3.71 -10.66 23.23
CA HIS A 7 3.14 -9.35 22.96
C HIS A 7 1.61 -9.45 22.82
N LYS A 8 0.90 -8.38 23.18
CA LYS A 8 -0.52 -8.24 22.88
C LYS A 8 -0.77 -7.83 21.44
N VAL A 9 -1.83 -8.35 20.82
CA VAL A 9 -2.19 -8.15 19.42
C VAL A 9 -3.72 -8.18 19.29
N GLY A 10 -4.34 -7.01 19.10
CA GLY A 10 -5.79 -6.85 19.27
C GLY A 10 -6.23 -7.37 20.64
N PRO A 11 -7.23 -8.27 20.72
CA PRO A 11 -7.66 -8.88 21.99
C PRO A 11 -6.79 -10.08 22.44
N HIS A 12 -5.73 -10.44 21.72
CA HIS A 12 -4.96 -11.68 21.93
C HIS A 12 -3.58 -11.44 22.55
N GLU A 13 -3.01 -12.48 23.17
CA GLU A 13 -1.57 -12.55 23.50
C GLU A 13 -0.85 -13.55 22.59
N MET A 14 0.24 -13.13 21.96
CA MET A 14 1.03 -13.96 21.04
C MET A 14 2.50 -14.05 21.45
N LEU A 15 3.17 -15.16 21.14
CA LEU A 15 4.60 -15.32 21.38
C LEU A 15 5.42 -14.42 20.43
N VAL A 16 6.48 -13.79 20.95
CA VAL A 16 7.34 -12.91 20.16
C VAL A 16 8.16 -13.69 19.13
N ASN A 17 8.03 -13.27 17.86
CA ASN A 17 8.95 -13.51 16.74
C ASN A 17 9.88 -14.73 16.89
N LYS A 18 9.31 -15.95 16.84
CA LYS A 18 10.07 -17.15 16.50
C LYS A 18 10.15 -17.27 14.99
N VAL A 19 11.32 -17.60 14.47
CA VAL A 19 11.44 -18.15 13.11
C VAL A 19 10.58 -19.41 13.07
N GLN A 20 9.45 -19.33 12.37
CA GLN A 20 8.56 -20.47 12.15
C GLN A 20 8.89 -21.11 10.81
N PRO A 21 8.74 -22.44 10.65
CA PRO A 21 8.87 -23.06 9.34
C PRO A 21 7.86 -22.46 8.33
N THR A 22 8.19 -22.56 7.04
CA THR A 22 7.29 -22.26 5.92
C THR A 22 6.04 -23.14 5.97
N SER A 23 5.04 -22.82 5.16
CA SER A 23 3.88 -23.70 4.94
C SER A 23 4.26 -25.14 4.52
N ALA A 24 5.47 -25.32 3.97
CA ALA A 24 6.05 -26.62 3.61
C ALA A 24 6.86 -27.30 4.73
N GLY A 25 6.87 -26.77 5.95
CA GLY A 25 7.62 -27.34 7.08
C GLY A 25 9.14 -27.13 7.01
N LEU A 26 9.63 -26.32 6.07
CA LEU A 26 11.05 -26.04 5.87
C LEU A 26 11.47 -24.82 6.70
N MET A 27 12.73 -24.77 7.12
CA MET A 27 13.28 -23.53 7.67
C MET A 27 13.15 -22.42 6.62
N PRO A 28 12.52 -21.28 6.95
CA PRO A 28 12.25 -20.23 5.99
C PRO A 28 13.58 -19.63 5.52
N GLN A 29 13.84 -19.71 4.21
CA GLN A 29 14.97 -19.03 3.56
C GLN A 29 14.59 -17.59 3.14
N TYR A 30 13.34 -17.17 3.41
CA TYR A 30 12.70 -15.93 2.97
C TYR A 30 11.97 -15.24 4.14
N PRO A 31 11.55 -13.95 4.06
CA PRO A 31 10.61 -13.43 5.03
C PRO A 31 9.29 -14.16 4.78
N LEU A 32 8.66 -14.65 5.84
CA LEU A 32 7.32 -15.22 5.73
C LEU A 32 6.33 -14.06 5.53
N CYS A 33 6.30 -13.49 4.33
CA CYS A 33 5.33 -12.47 3.90
C CYS A 33 4.01 -13.11 3.50
N THR A 34 3.63 -14.17 4.21
CA THR A 34 2.44 -14.93 3.88
C THR A 34 1.23 -14.01 3.96
N PRO A 35 0.21 -14.15 3.11
CA PRO A 35 -0.97 -13.29 3.17
C PRO A 35 -1.63 -13.25 4.56
N ASP A 36 -1.53 -14.34 5.32
CA ASP A 36 -1.95 -14.44 6.72
C ASP A 36 -0.98 -13.76 7.72
N ARG A 37 0.32 -13.62 7.42
CA ARG A 37 1.35 -13.09 8.36
C ARG A 37 1.93 -11.74 7.97
N TRP A 38 1.62 -11.24 6.77
CA TRP A 38 2.07 -9.96 6.27
C TRP A 38 1.04 -9.26 5.39
N GLY A 39 0.43 -8.24 5.97
CA GLY A 39 -0.55 -7.39 5.32
C GLY A 39 -1.97 -7.76 5.71
N LEU A 40 -2.93 -7.24 4.94
CA LEU A 40 -4.36 -7.53 5.08
C LEU A 40 -4.83 -8.39 3.89
N ARG A 41 -3.93 -9.22 3.34
CA ARG A 41 -4.08 -9.86 2.04
C ARG A 41 -4.96 -11.07 2.23
N HIS A 42 -6.19 -11.00 1.76
CA HIS A 42 -7.02 -12.18 1.74
C HIS A 42 -6.67 -13.07 0.56
N SER A 43 -6.47 -14.35 0.83
CA SER A 43 -6.14 -15.34 -0.17
C SER A 43 -6.59 -16.74 0.23
N ASP A 44 -6.88 -17.56 -0.77
CA ASP A 44 -7.17 -18.98 -0.63
C ASP A 44 -6.02 -19.82 -1.18
N ALA A 45 -5.91 -21.07 -0.70
CA ALA A 45 -5.06 -22.04 -1.36
C ALA A 45 -5.59 -22.31 -2.78
N ASP A 46 -4.69 -22.32 -3.76
CA ASP A 46 -5.06 -22.68 -5.12
C ASP A 46 -5.29 -24.21 -5.21
N PRO A 47 -6.51 -24.65 -5.59
CA PRO A 47 -6.82 -26.08 -5.67
C PRO A 47 -6.11 -26.80 -6.83
N GLU A 48 -5.66 -26.07 -7.85
CA GLU A 48 -5.04 -26.60 -9.06
C GLU A 48 -3.51 -26.45 -9.04
N ARG A 49 -3.00 -25.36 -8.44
CA ARG A 49 -1.56 -25.05 -8.40
C ARG A 49 -1.02 -25.24 -6.98
N ARG A 50 -0.49 -26.44 -6.69
CA ARG A 50 0.07 -26.78 -5.37
C ARG A 50 1.07 -25.72 -4.88
N GLY A 51 0.81 -25.17 -3.68
CA GLY A 51 1.67 -24.18 -3.03
C GLY A 51 1.49 -22.74 -3.51
N GLN A 52 0.57 -22.49 -4.45
CA GLN A 52 0.15 -21.16 -4.89
C GLN A 52 -1.09 -20.70 -4.15
N LEU A 53 -1.27 -19.38 -4.13
CA LEU A 53 -2.44 -18.74 -3.57
C LEU A 53 -3.29 -18.07 -4.65
N MET A 54 -4.57 -17.93 -4.35
CA MET A 54 -5.56 -17.18 -5.12
C MET A 54 -5.99 -15.96 -4.32
N TYR A 55 -6.13 -14.81 -4.98
CA TYR A 55 -6.50 -13.55 -4.34
C TYR A 55 -7.85 -13.10 -4.90
N PRO A 56 -8.98 -13.58 -4.35
CA PRO A 56 -10.30 -13.40 -4.95
C PRO A 56 -10.70 -11.93 -5.08
N VAL A 57 -10.37 -11.08 -4.09
CA VAL A 57 -10.65 -9.64 -4.17
C VAL A 57 -9.88 -8.98 -5.30
N ALA A 58 -8.60 -9.31 -5.48
CA ALA A 58 -7.77 -8.76 -6.55
C ALA A 58 -8.25 -9.26 -7.93
N ARG A 59 -8.68 -10.53 -8.03
CA ARG A 59 -9.29 -11.09 -9.23
C ARG A 59 -10.54 -10.32 -9.64
N ASP A 60 -11.46 -10.15 -8.70
CA ASP A 60 -12.75 -9.52 -8.97
C ASP A 60 -12.57 -8.02 -9.28
N TYR A 61 -11.65 -7.36 -8.57
CA TYR A 61 -11.18 -6.01 -8.90
C TYR A 61 -10.65 -5.93 -10.34
N ALA A 62 -9.65 -6.75 -10.69
CA ALA A 62 -8.97 -6.69 -11.99
C ALA A 62 -9.95 -6.89 -13.15
N ARG A 63 -10.88 -7.84 -13.01
CA ARG A 63 -11.94 -8.06 -13.99
C ARG A 63 -12.86 -6.84 -14.13
N ALA A 64 -13.31 -6.28 -13.00
CA ALA A 64 -14.25 -5.16 -12.99
C ALA A 64 -13.60 -3.88 -13.53
N ILE A 65 -12.36 -3.57 -13.14
CA ILE A 65 -11.65 -2.38 -13.62
C ILE A 65 -11.27 -2.51 -15.09
N GLN A 66 -10.87 -3.71 -15.55
CA GLN A 66 -10.63 -3.96 -16.96
C GLN A 66 -11.91 -3.76 -17.79
N ASN A 67 -13.06 -4.23 -17.29
CA ASN A 67 -14.34 -3.98 -17.93
C ASN A 67 -14.64 -2.48 -18.08
N VAL A 68 -14.37 -1.67 -17.04
CA VAL A 68 -14.52 -0.20 -17.12
C VAL A 68 -13.53 0.40 -18.14
N LEU A 69 -12.23 0.21 -17.92
CA LEU A 69 -11.20 0.92 -18.68
C LEU A 69 -11.11 0.48 -20.15
N VAL A 70 -11.43 -0.78 -20.46
CA VAL A 70 -11.30 -1.35 -21.81
C VAL A 70 -12.62 -1.31 -22.58
N LYS A 71 -13.76 -1.56 -21.91
CA LYS A 71 -15.05 -1.75 -22.60
C LYS A 71 -16.00 -0.57 -22.46
N GLN A 72 -15.79 0.35 -21.52
CA GLN A 72 -16.67 1.50 -21.33
C GLN A 72 -16.03 2.84 -21.72
N VAL A 73 -14.69 2.91 -21.72
CA VAL A 73 -13.96 4.14 -22.01
C VAL A 73 -13.30 4.08 -23.38
N GLN A 74 -13.50 5.13 -24.18
CA GLN A 74 -12.73 5.42 -25.38
C GLN A 74 -11.61 6.42 -25.04
N TRP A 75 -10.38 6.07 -25.40
CA TRP A 75 -9.16 6.83 -25.14
C TRP A 75 -8.70 7.54 -26.42
N GLY A 76 -9.10 8.81 -26.59
CA GLY A 76 -8.87 9.53 -27.84
C GLY A 76 -9.58 8.85 -29.00
N ASN A 77 -8.82 8.32 -29.95
CA ASN A 77 -9.37 7.58 -31.11
C ASN A 77 -9.46 6.07 -30.86
N ALA A 78 -8.89 5.55 -29.77
CA ALA A 78 -8.83 4.13 -29.50
C ALA A 78 -9.97 3.68 -28.58
N TYR A 79 -10.81 2.77 -29.06
CA TYR A 79 -11.83 2.09 -28.28
C TYR A 79 -11.63 0.58 -28.38
N PHE A 80 -11.53 -0.08 -27.24
CA PHE A 80 -11.21 -1.51 -27.14
C PHE A 80 -12.40 -2.38 -26.72
N GLY A 81 -13.59 -1.79 -26.60
CA GLY A 81 -14.81 -2.51 -26.28
C GLY A 81 -15.27 -3.42 -27.42
N PRO A 82 -16.33 -4.21 -27.20
CA PRO A 82 -16.87 -5.09 -28.23
C PRO A 82 -17.28 -4.32 -29.49
N SER A 83 -17.05 -4.91 -30.67
CA SER A 83 -17.43 -4.29 -31.94
C SER A 83 -18.93 -3.99 -31.98
N GLY A 84 -19.30 -2.80 -32.46
CA GLY A 84 -20.68 -2.34 -32.53
C GLY A 84 -21.24 -1.74 -31.24
N MET A 85 -20.49 -1.76 -30.13
CA MET A 85 -20.89 -1.10 -28.88
C MET A 85 -20.36 0.34 -28.82
N ALA A 86 -21.17 1.28 -28.35
CA ALA A 86 -20.71 2.65 -28.09
C ALA A 86 -20.00 2.73 -26.72
N PRO A 87 -18.92 3.51 -26.58
CA PRO A 87 -18.33 3.80 -25.28
C PRO A 87 -19.33 4.58 -24.41
N ALA A 88 -19.28 4.34 -23.10
CA ALA A 88 -20.00 5.13 -22.11
C ALA A 88 -19.34 6.49 -21.87
N LEU A 89 -18.01 6.58 -22.06
CA LEU A 89 -17.22 7.78 -21.84
C LEU A 89 -16.14 7.90 -22.91
N THR A 90 -16.04 9.07 -23.54
CA THR A 90 -14.98 9.39 -24.51
C THR A 90 -14.08 10.47 -23.96
N LEU A 91 -12.80 10.14 -23.80
CA LEU A 91 -11.79 11.03 -23.23
C LEU A 91 -10.89 11.62 -24.31
N ARG A 92 -10.43 12.85 -24.09
CA ARG A 92 -9.41 13.52 -24.93
C ARG A 92 -8.22 13.94 -24.09
N TRP A 93 -7.05 14.04 -24.72
CA TRP A 93 -5.84 14.53 -24.10
C TRP A 93 -5.59 16.01 -24.44
N PRO A 94 -5.14 16.85 -23.48
CA PRO A 94 -4.96 16.55 -22.06
C PRO A 94 -6.31 16.39 -21.33
N LEU A 95 -6.31 15.59 -20.27
CA LEU A 95 -7.50 15.39 -19.43
C LEU A 95 -7.83 16.67 -18.66
N ASN A 96 -9.09 17.10 -18.71
CA ASN A 96 -9.59 18.22 -17.91
C ASN A 96 -10.32 17.71 -16.65
N ARG A 97 -10.70 18.64 -15.77
CA ARG A 97 -11.35 18.33 -14.48
C ARG A 97 -12.65 17.53 -14.63
N ASP A 98 -13.49 17.85 -15.61
CA ASP A 98 -14.78 17.18 -15.82
C ASP A 98 -14.56 15.77 -16.35
N SER A 99 -13.65 15.59 -17.31
CA SER A 99 -13.24 14.28 -17.81
C SER A 99 -12.68 13.36 -16.71
N ILE A 100 -11.85 13.91 -15.81
CA ILE A 100 -11.33 13.18 -14.64
C ILE A 100 -12.49 12.78 -13.73
N ARG A 101 -13.40 13.70 -13.43
CA ARG A 101 -14.57 13.43 -12.58
C ARG A 101 -15.44 12.31 -13.17
N GLU A 102 -15.76 12.36 -14.45
CA GLU A 102 -16.56 11.35 -15.14
C GLU A 102 -15.88 9.98 -15.15
N LEU A 103 -14.56 9.93 -15.38
CA LEU A 103 -13.79 8.70 -15.29
C LEU A 103 -13.89 8.07 -13.88
N PHE A 104 -13.72 8.89 -12.83
CA PHE A 104 -13.82 8.38 -11.45
C PHE A 104 -15.24 8.05 -10.99
N LEU A 105 -16.29 8.56 -11.65
CA LEU A 105 -17.66 8.07 -11.45
C LEU A 105 -17.82 6.61 -11.89
N LEU A 106 -17.09 6.17 -12.93
CA LEU A 106 -17.08 4.78 -13.37
C LEU A 106 -16.18 3.88 -12.52
N ILE A 107 -15.03 4.42 -12.07
CA ILE A 107 -14.02 3.66 -11.32
C ILE A 107 -14.39 3.45 -9.85
N ARG A 108 -14.93 4.49 -9.19
CA ARG A 108 -15.15 4.47 -7.73
C ARG A 108 -16.00 3.29 -7.26
N PRO A 109 -17.07 2.85 -7.96
CA PRO A 109 -17.81 1.65 -7.56
C PRO A 109 -16.95 0.37 -7.53
N VAL A 110 -16.00 0.23 -8.46
CA VAL A 110 -15.08 -0.92 -8.51
C VAL A 110 -14.15 -0.90 -7.30
N ILE A 111 -13.62 0.27 -6.95
CA ILE A 111 -12.74 0.44 -5.79
C ILE A 111 -13.52 0.24 -4.49
N ALA A 112 -14.73 0.78 -4.39
CA ALA A 112 -15.58 0.58 -3.24
C ALA A 112 -15.80 -0.91 -2.97
N ALA A 113 -16.19 -1.68 -3.99
CA ALA A 113 -16.38 -3.13 -3.86
C ALA A 113 -15.12 -3.85 -3.37
N ALA A 114 -13.96 -3.51 -3.93
CA ALA A 114 -12.70 -4.13 -3.52
C ALA A 114 -12.27 -3.75 -2.09
N LEU A 115 -12.55 -2.52 -1.65
CA LEU A 115 -12.20 -2.05 -0.32
C LEU A 115 -13.14 -2.56 0.78
N THR A 116 -14.41 -2.78 0.45
CA THR A 116 -15.45 -3.16 1.43
C THR A 116 -15.70 -4.66 1.52
N GLU A 117 -15.08 -5.49 0.67
CA GLU A 117 -15.32 -6.94 0.61
C GLU A 117 -15.12 -7.63 1.97
N PRO A 118 -16.20 -8.10 2.63
CA PRO A 118 -16.12 -8.67 3.97
C PRO A 118 -15.44 -10.04 4.01
N ALA A 119 -15.49 -10.83 2.93
CA ALA A 119 -14.79 -12.12 2.85
C ALA A 119 -13.29 -11.97 3.08
N ALA A 120 -12.75 -10.77 2.81
CA ALA A 120 -11.35 -10.46 3.04
C ALA A 120 -10.94 -10.39 4.52
N GLY A 121 -11.90 -10.44 5.45
CA GLY A 121 -11.68 -10.22 6.88
C GLY A 121 -11.34 -8.78 7.23
N PHE A 122 -10.80 -7.98 6.29
CA PHE A 122 -10.35 -6.59 6.47
C PHE A 122 -11.03 -5.62 5.49
N GLY A 123 -12.25 -5.92 5.04
CA GLY A 123 -13.08 -4.97 4.31
C GLY A 123 -13.43 -3.78 5.19
N ILE A 124 -13.22 -2.55 4.72
CA ILE A 124 -13.55 -1.33 5.47
C ILE A 124 -15.03 -0.95 5.29
N PRO A 125 -15.62 -0.15 6.20
CA PRO A 125 -16.95 0.41 5.99
C PRO A 125 -17.04 1.25 4.71
N ALA A 126 -18.20 1.28 4.06
CA ALA A 126 -18.42 2.07 2.85
C ALA A 126 -18.12 3.57 3.05
N ASP A 127 -18.41 4.13 4.22
CA ASP A 127 -18.14 5.53 4.57
C ASP A 127 -16.64 5.84 4.68
N ALA A 128 -15.79 4.81 4.81
CA ALA A 128 -14.34 4.93 4.79
C ALA A 128 -13.73 4.81 3.39
N VAL A 129 -14.52 4.51 2.35
CA VAL A 129 -14.02 4.53 0.96
C VAL A 129 -13.73 5.97 0.55
N PRO A 130 -12.54 6.28 0.00
CA PRO A 130 -12.17 7.64 -0.41
C PRO A 130 -13.22 8.24 -1.34
N VAL A 131 -13.72 9.43 -1.00
CA VAL A 131 -14.62 10.17 -1.91
C VAL A 131 -13.81 11.04 -2.86
N ASN A 132 -12.65 11.51 -2.42
CA ASN A 132 -11.74 12.32 -3.20
C ASN A 132 -10.77 11.40 -3.96
N MET A 133 -11.17 11.03 -5.17
CA MET A 133 -10.35 10.25 -6.09
C MET A 133 -10.14 11.04 -7.38
N GLY A 134 -8.92 11.06 -7.90
CA GLY A 134 -8.62 11.89 -9.07
C GLY A 134 -7.27 11.62 -9.70
N LEU A 135 -6.94 12.45 -10.70
CA LEU A 135 -5.63 12.48 -11.33
C LEU A 135 -4.98 13.85 -11.14
N ALA A 136 -3.65 13.86 -11.05
CA ALA A 136 -2.84 15.07 -11.09
C ALA A 136 -1.56 14.82 -11.91
N VAL A 137 -0.98 15.90 -12.42
CA VAL A 137 0.39 15.86 -12.96
C VAL A 137 1.34 15.93 -11.76
N PRO A 138 2.33 15.01 -11.64
CA PRO A 138 3.29 15.04 -10.56
C PRO A 138 4.03 16.37 -10.49
N SER A 139 4.41 16.77 -9.28
CA SER A 139 5.30 17.92 -9.13
C SER A 139 6.67 17.62 -9.76
N ALA A 140 7.36 18.65 -10.26
CA ALA A 140 8.72 18.51 -10.78
C ALA A 140 9.71 17.96 -9.73
N HIS A 141 9.38 18.05 -8.44
CA HIS A 141 10.20 17.60 -7.32
C HIS A 141 9.95 16.13 -6.92
N THR A 142 8.95 15.48 -7.52
CA THR A 142 8.61 14.07 -7.28
C THR A 142 8.55 13.26 -8.60
N PRO A 143 9.63 13.29 -9.41
CA PRO A 143 9.65 12.57 -10.68
C PRO A 143 9.50 11.07 -10.45
N GLY A 144 8.59 10.42 -11.19
CA GLY A 144 8.36 8.98 -11.11
C GLY A 144 7.27 8.54 -10.12
N GLN A 145 6.67 9.46 -9.36
CA GLN A 145 5.50 9.14 -8.55
C GLN A 145 4.33 8.68 -9.43
N GLN A 146 3.82 7.48 -9.15
CA GLN A 146 2.73 6.85 -9.91
C GLN A 146 1.36 7.18 -9.31
N GLY A 147 1.26 7.24 -7.98
CA GLY A 147 0.09 7.66 -7.25
C GLY A 147 0.43 8.02 -5.81
N VAL A 148 -0.59 8.41 -5.07
CA VAL A 148 -0.53 8.56 -3.61
C VAL A 148 -1.92 8.47 -3.01
N PHE A 149 -2.02 7.68 -1.94
CA PHE A 149 -3.05 7.82 -0.94
C PHE A 149 -2.58 8.75 0.19
N THR A 150 -3.35 9.80 0.47
CA THR A 150 -3.03 10.77 1.52
C THR A 150 -3.99 10.61 2.69
N PRO A 151 -3.54 10.18 3.88
CA PRO A 151 -4.40 10.02 5.05
C PRO A 151 -4.89 11.36 5.63
N ASN A 152 -4.21 12.47 5.32
CA ASN A 152 -4.50 13.79 5.88
C ASN A 152 -5.83 14.39 5.39
N ASP A 153 -6.23 14.07 4.16
CA ASP A 153 -7.50 14.48 3.56
C ASP A 153 -8.30 13.29 3.01
N TRP A 154 -7.81 12.07 3.28
CA TRP A 154 -8.40 10.79 2.88
C TRP A 154 -8.60 10.69 1.35
N SER A 155 -7.60 11.13 0.59
CA SER A 155 -7.66 11.21 -0.87
C SER A 155 -6.77 10.18 -1.56
N LEU A 156 -7.15 9.82 -2.78
CA LEU A 156 -6.40 8.91 -3.65
C LEU A 156 -6.19 9.59 -5.00
N ILE A 157 -4.94 9.96 -5.30
CA ILE A 157 -4.59 10.72 -6.50
C ILE A 157 -3.56 9.94 -7.31
N LEU A 158 -3.84 9.70 -8.59
CA LEU A 158 -2.92 9.04 -9.52
C LEU A 158 -2.27 10.04 -10.47
N ASN A 159 -1.10 9.67 -10.98
CA ASN A 159 -0.42 10.42 -12.01
C ASN A 159 -1.15 10.31 -13.36
N SER A 160 -1.64 11.43 -13.89
CA SER A 160 -2.34 11.47 -15.18
C SER A 160 -1.47 11.05 -16.38
N GLU A 161 -0.15 11.24 -16.30
CA GLU A 161 0.79 10.89 -17.38
C GLU A 161 0.86 9.39 -17.64
N GLN A 162 0.46 8.55 -16.67
CA GLN A 162 0.34 7.10 -16.91
C GLN A 162 -0.64 6.77 -18.05
N LEU A 163 -1.64 7.62 -18.27
CA LEU A 163 -2.67 7.43 -19.29
C LEU A 163 -2.31 8.09 -20.63
N ALA A 164 -1.30 8.98 -20.67
CA ALA A 164 -0.90 9.68 -21.88
C ALA A 164 -0.61 8.75 -23.09
N PRO A 165 0.01 7.56 -22.92
CA PRO A 165 0.22 6.64 -24.04
C PRO A 165 -1.08 6.18 -24.72
N MET A 166 -2.19 6.07 -23.99
CA MET A 166 -3.47 5.59 -24.53
C MET A 166 -4.02 6.52 -25.63
N PHE A 167 -3.74 7.82 -25.54
CA PHE A 167 -4.21 8.82 -26.50
C PHE A 167 -3.36 8.91 -27.77
N ARG A 168 -2.27 8.14 -27.84
CA ARG A 168 -1.39 8.06 -29.02
C ARG A 168 -1.69 6.84 -29.90
N ILE A 169 -2.62 5.98 -29.48
CA ILE A 169 -3.02 4.78 -30.21
C ILE A 169 -4.04 5.15 -31.29
N ASP A 170 -3.75 4.79 -32.54
CA ASP A 170 -4.68 4.97 -33.66
C ASP A 170 -5.83 3.95 -33.59
N ALA A 171 -7.01 4.34 -34.09
CA ALA A 171 -8.20 3.48 -34.16
C ALA A 171 -7.94 2.19 -34.96
N MET A 172 -7.19 2.28 -36.07
CA MET A 172 -6.85 1.09 -36.88
C MET A 172 -5.95 0.11 -36.12
N VAL A 173 -5.05 0.65 -35.30
CA VAL A 173 -4.12 -0.15 -34.47
C VAL A 173 -4.87 -0.82 -33.33
N ALA A 174 -5.86 -0.16 -32.73
CA ALA A 174 -6.71 -0.75 -31.68
C ALA A 174 -7.58 -1.92 -32.19
N ALA A 175 -7.91 -1.95 -33.48
CA ALA A 175 -8.65 -3.06 -34.10
C ALA A 175 -7.77 -4.30 -34.37
N ASP A 176 -6.44 -4.16 -34.38
CA ASP A 176 -5.50 -5.27 -34.54
C ASP A 176 -5.29 -6.00 -33.20
N GLY A 177 -5.96 -7.15 -33.06
CA GLY A 177 -5.90 -7.97 -31.86
C GLY A 177 -4.52 -8.55 -31.54
N GLY A 178 -3.58 -8.59 -32.50
CA GLY A 178 -2.24 -9.16 -32.32
C GLY A 178 -1.35 -8.41 -31.34
N ASN A 179 -1.66 -7.13 -31.05
CA ASN A 179 -0.85 -6.27 -30.17
C ASN A 179 -1.62 -5.76 -28.94
N ARG A 180 -2.79 -6.35 -28.64
CA ARG A 180 -3.71 -5.87 -27.61
C ARG A 180 -3.07 -5.79 -26.22
N THR A 181 -2.26 -6.76 -25.82
CA THR A 181 -1.56 -6.75 -24.53
C THR A 181 -0.66 -5.53 -24.37
N THR A 182 0.15 -5.23 -25.39
CA THR A 182 1.08 -4.09 -25.38
C THR A 182 0.31 -2.77 -25.35
N GLN A 183 -0.74 -2.66 -26.15
CA GLN A 183 -1.59 -1.47 -26.23
C GLN A 183 -2.28 -1.14 -24.92
N LEU A 184 -2.74 -2.17 -24.19
CA LEU A 184 -3.41 -2.02 -22.90
C LEU A 184 -2.42 -1.90 -21.73
N GLY A 185 -1.10 -1.91 -21.96
CA GLY A 185 -0.08 -1.89 -20.91
C GLY A 185 -0.18 -0.68 -19.97
N ALA A 186 -0.51 0.50 -20.51
CA ALA A 186 -0.71 1.71 -19.71
C ALA A 186 -1.95 1.61 -18.81
N LEU A 187 -3.05 1.01 -19.30
CA LEU A 187 -4.24 0.77 -18.48
C LEU A 187 -4.00 -0.28 -17.40
N LYS A 188 -3.19 -1.30 -17.70
CA LYS A 188 -2.76 -2.28 -16.68
C LYS A 188 -1.98 -1.61 -15.56
N MET A 189 -0.97 -0.79 -15.89
CA MET A 189 -0.18 -0.05 -14.89
C MET A 189 -1.05 0.91 -14.07
N PHE A 190 -2.03 1.55 -14.71
CA PHE A 190 -2.99 2.40 -14.02
C PHE A 190 -3.86 1.61 -13.04
N ALA A 191 -4.37 0.44 -13.44
CA ALA A 191 -5.16 -0.43 -12.57
C ALA A 191 -4.34 -0.99 -11.39
N ASP A 192 -3.09 -1.37 -11.64
CA ASP A 192 -2.10 -1.77 -10.64
C ASP A 192 -1.89 -0.68 -9.58
N THR A 193 -1.52 0.53 -10.03
CA THR A 193 -1.31 1.70 -9.17
C THR A 193 -2.58 2.02 -8.38
N LEU A 194 -3.73 2.00 -9.04
CA LEU A 194 -4.99 2.35 -8.40
C LEU A 194 -5.33 1.38 -7.26
N TYR A 195 -5.09 0.09 -7.45
CA TYR A 195 -5.33 -0.91 -6.40
C TYR A 195 -4.29 -0.85 -5.28
N HIS A 196 -3.03 -0.57 -5.62
CA HIS A 196 -1.96 -0.29 -4.66
C HIS A 196 -2.32 0.88 -3.73
N GLU A 197 -2.71 2.03 -4.29
CA GLU A 197 -3.06 3.20 -3.47
C GLU A 197 -4.36 2.98 -2.68
N ALA A 198 -5.33 2.28 -3.27
CA ALA A 198 -6.56 1.90 -2.57
C ALA A 198 -6.23 1.00 -1.37
N ARG A 199 -5.22 0.15 -1.48
CA ARG A 199 -4.77 -0.69 -0.38
C ARG A 199 -4.25 0.12 0.80
N HIS A 200 -3.53 1.21 0.57
CA HIS A 200 -3.12 2.11 1.66
C HIS A 200 -4.32 2.65 2.43
N CYS A 201 -5.45 2.96 1.78
CA CYS A 201 -6.67 3.35 2.48
C CYS A 201 -7.15 2.30 3.49
N GLN A 202 -7.24 1.03 3.08
CA GLN A 202 -7.55 -0.09 3.97
C GLN A 202 -6.57 -0.18 5.15
N GLN A 203 -5.27 -0.13 4.86
CA GLN A 203 -4.22 -0.23 5.87
C GLN A 203 -4.35 0.88 6.92
N TRP A 204 -4.47 2.13 6.49
CA TRP A 204 -4.61 3.28 7.39
C TRP A 204 -5.85 3.17 8.26
N PHE A 205 -7.00 2.77 7.69
CA PHE A 205 -8.24 2.58 8.46
C PHE A 205 -8.02 1.59 9.61
N TRP A 206 -7.43 0.44 9.31
CA TRP A 206 -7.21 -0.59 10.31
C TRP A 206 -6.10 -0.24 11.30
N MET A 207 -5.04 0.47 10.87
CA MET A 207 -4.00 0.94 11.78
C MET A 207 -4.60 1.89 12.81
N TYR A 208 -5.47 2.82 12.38
CA TYR A 208 -6.21 3.70 13.28
C TYR A 208 -7.09 2.92 14.25
N ALA A 209 -7.88 1.97 13.75
CA ALA A 209 -8.72 1.13 14.60
C ALA A 209 -7.92 0.40 15.68
N LEU A 210 -6.77 -0.20 15.31
CA LEU A 210 -5.91 -0.92 16.24
C LEU A 210 -5.34 -0.01 17.34
N VAL A 211 -4.74 1.13 16.97
CA VAL A 211 -4.08 2.01 17.95
C VAL A 211 -5.09 2.72 18.86
N GLN A 212 -6.30 2.98 18.38
CA GLN A 212 -7.36 3.64 19.17
C GLN A 212 -8.07 2.68 20.12
N GLN A 213 -8.40 1.47 19.66
CA GLN A 213 -9.17 0.50 20.45
C GLN A 213 -8.28 -0.35 21.37
N TYR A 214 -7.01 -0.57 20.99
CA TYR A 214 -6.06 -1.38 21.75
C TYR A 214 -4.69 -0.68 21.92
N PRO A 215 -4.65 0.52 22.51
CA PRO A 215 -3.40 1.25 22.72
C PRO A 215 -2.39 0.49 23.59
N ASP A 216 -2.88 -0.34 24.50
CA ASP A 216 -2.05 -1.18 25.38
C ASP A 216 -1.28 -2.27 24.62
N ASN A 217 -1.59 -2.51 23.34
CA ASN A 217 -0.72 -3.30 22.46
C ASN A 217 0.65 -2.64 22.24
N PHE A 218 0.79 -1.35 22.53
CA PHE A 218 2.01 -0.56 22.35
C PHE A 218 2.46 0.01 23.70
N GLU A 219 2.77 -0.87 24.65
CA GLU A 219 3.00 -0.56 26.08
C GLU A 219 3.93 0.63 26.35
N THR A 220 4.93 0.87 25.49
CA THR A 220 5.90 1.96 25.63
C THR A 220 5.50 3.26 24.95
N LEU A 221 4.32 3.33 24.31
CA LEU A 221 3.87 4.46 23.48
C LEU A 221 2.54 5.02 24.00
N PRO A 222 2.57 5.84 25.06
CA PRO A 222 1.36 6.35 25.69
C PRO A 222 0.54 7.28 24.78
N ASN A 223 1.12 7.76 23.67
CA ASN A 223 0.49 8.71 22.77
C ASN A 223 0.01 8.10 21.45
N ILE A 224 0.27 6.82 21.16
CA ILE A 224 -0.03 6.23 19.85
C ILE A 224 -1.53 6.28 19.49
N ALA A 225 -2.43 6.18 20.48
CA ALA A 225 -3.87 6.32 20.25
C ALA A 225 -4.29 7.74 19.79
N LYS A 226 -3.47 8.75 20.06
CA LYS A 226 -3.76 10.15 19.72
C LYS A 226 -3.28 10.50 18.31
N TRP A 227 -2.36 9.71 17.74
CA TRP A 227 -1.79 9.90 16.40
C TRP A 227 -2.84 10.03 15.29
N PRO A 228 -3.87 9.16 15.20
CA PRO A 228 -4.87 9.27 14.13
C PRO A 228 -5.58 10.63 14.07
N ALA A 229 -5.84 11.24 15.22
CA ALA A 229 -6.55 12.53 15.30
C ALA A 229 -5.69 13.73 14.86
N THR A 230 -4.38 13.54 14.69
CA THR A 230 -3.45 14.62 14.29
C THR A 230 -3.18 14.70 12.80
N LEU A 231 -3.48 13.63 12.06
CA LEU A 231 -3.24 13.57 10.62
C LEU A 231 -4.23 14.40 9.78
N PRO A 232 -5.53 14.50 10.11
CA PRO A 232 -6.43 15.40 9.42
C PRO A 232 -5.93 16.85 9.47
N ASN A 233 -5.46 17.36 8.32
CA ASN A 233 -4.77 18.64 8.26
C ASN A 233 -5.78 19.80 8.34
N ARG A 234 -5.81 20.53 9.47
CA ARG A 234 -6.74 21.65 9.69
C ARG A 234 -6.41 22.92 8.89
N ALA A 235 -5.22 23.06 8.31
CA ALA A 235 -4.70 24.36 7.91
C ALA A 235 -4.63 24.66 6.40
N THR A 236 -4.85 23.69 5.49
CA THR A 236 -4.47 23.88 4.07
C THR A 236 -5.53 23.51 3.02
N SER A 237 -6.79 23.23 3.37
CA SER A 237 -7.82 23.00 2.34
C SER A 237 -8.87 24.09 2.34
N ASP A 238 -8.99 24.82 1.24
CA ASP A 238 -10.11 25.73 0.96
C ASP A 238 -11.46 24.98 0.77
N ASN A 239 -11.46 23.64 0.88
CA ASN A 239 -12.62 22.78 0.72
C ASN A 239 -12.93 22.00 2.02
N ASN A 240 -13.74 22.60 2.89
CA ASN A 240 -14.20 22.03 4.17
C ASN A 240 -14.64 20.54 4.07
N ARG A 241 -15.24 20.11 2.94
CA ARG A 241 -15.72 18.73 2.74
C ARG A 241 -14.64 17.64 2.73
N GLN A 242 -13.38 17.95 2.42
CA GLN A 242 -12.29 16.96 2.37
C GLN A 242 -11.73 16.67 3.76
N GLN A 243 -11.55 17.71 4.57
CA GLN A 243 -11.23 17.60 6.00
C GLN A 243 -12.30 16.85 6.79
N ASP A 244 -13.57 16.99 6.37
CA ASP A 244 -14.69 16.29 6.98
C ASP A 244 -14.57 14.76 6.83
N GLN A 245 -14.07 14.23 5.70
CA GLN A 245 -13.96 12.78 5.52
C GLN A 245 -12.85 12.20 6.42
N ALA A 246 -11.62 12.71 6.36
CA ALA A 246 -10.51 12.15 7.15
C ALA A 246 -10.86 12.09 8.65
N SER A 247 -11.44 13.16 9.18
CA SER A 247 -11.89 13.21 10.59
C SER A 247 -13.03 12.22 10.89
N SER A 248 -13.98 12.07 9.97
CA SER A 248 -15.07 11.09 10.09
C SER A 248 -14.53 9.66 10.08
N VAL A 249 -13.55 9.38 9.22
CA VAL A 249 -12.93 8.06 9.12
C VAL A 249 -12.13 7.72 10.37
N VAL A 250 -11.36 8.66 10.93
CA VAL A 250 -10.68 8.48 12.21
C VAL A 250 -11.68 8.17 13.33
N THR A 251 -12.83 8.85 13.34
CA THR A 251 -13.91 8.60 14.32
C THR A 251 -14.55 7.22 14.13
N LEU A 252 -14.74 6.82 12.87
CA LEU A 252 -15.32 5.52 12.51
C LEU A 252 -14.39 4.37 12.86
N ALA A 253 -13.10 4.48 12.53
CA ALA A 253 -12.07 3.48 12.84
C ALA A 253 -12.00 3.21 14.35
N GLY A 254 -12.13 4.25 15.19
CA GLY A 254 -12.10 4.10 16.65
C GLY A 254 -13.30 3.35 17.25
N LYS A 255 -14.33 3.05 16.45
CA LYS A 255 -15.55 2.35 16.88
C LYS A 255 -15.82 1.06 16.12
N HIS A 256 -15.26 0.93 14.92
CA HIS A 256 -15.53 -0.22 14.07
C HIS A 256 -14.75 -1.44 14.55
N ALA A 257 -15.45 -2.54 14.84
CA ALA A 257 -14.83 -3.72 15.43
C ALA A 257 -13.66 -4.23 14.58
N ILE A 258 -12.51 -4.40 15.23
CA ILE A 258 -11.33 -4.92 14.54
C ILE A 258 -11.51 -6.42 14.22
N PRO A 259 -11.09 -6.90 13.04
CA PRO A 259 -11.15 -8.31 12.69
C PRO A 259 -10.37 -9.16 13.69
N GLY A 260 -10.92 -10.30 14.08
CA GLY A 260 -10.37 -11.13 15.15
C GLY A 260 -9.22 -12.06 14.75
N GLU A 261 -8.81 -12.06 13.49
CA GLU A 261 -7.80 -12.97 12.93
C GLU A 261 -6.39 -12.63 13.49
N PRO A 262 -5.80 -13.48 14.35
CA PRO A 262 -4.58 -13.13 15.07
C PRO A 262 -3.37 -12.82 14.18
N THR A 263 -3.20 -13.53 13.07
CA THR A 263 -1.98 -13.38 12.25
C THR A 263 -1.95 -12.06 11.49
N ALA A 264 -3.08 -11.62 10.96
CA ALA A 264 -3.25 -10.36 10.29
C ALA A 264 -3.29 -9.19 11.28
N LEU A 265 -3.82 -9.36 12.49
CA LEU A 265 -3.66 -8.37 13.55
C LEU A 265 -2.18 -8.18 13.92
N ALA A 266 -1.37 -9.24 13.89
CA ALA A 266 0.07 -9.12 14.15
C ALA A 266 0.78 -8.36 13.03
N SER A 267 0.39 -8.57 11.77
CA SER A 267 0.84 -7.76 10.63
C SER A 267 0.42 -6.31 10.76
N LEU A 268 -0.83 -6.06 11.14
CA LEU A 268 -1.37 -4.72 11.34
C LEU A 268 -0.63 -3.97 12.44
N LYS A 269 -0.29 -4.64 13.54
CA LYS A 269 0.55 -4.08 14.60
C LYS A 269 1.93 -3.65 14.09
N ARG A 270 2.55 -4.46 13.22
CA ARG A 270 3.84 -4.17 12.59
C ARG A 270 3.76 -3.00 11.61
N MET A 271 2.68 -2.92 10.83
CA MET A 271 2.41 -1.76 9.97
C MET A 271 2.22 -0.50 10.82
N ALA A 272 1.37 -0.56 11.85
CA ALA A 272 1.07 0.58 12.72
C ALA A 272 2.33 1.16 13.41
N ILE A 273 3.22 0.30 13.94
CA ILE A 273 4.46 0.81 14.55
C ILE A 273 5.41 1.40 13.49
N GLY A 274 5.52 0.79 12.31
CA GLY A 274 6.35 1.28 11.23
C GLY A 274 5.88 2.66 10.73
N GLU A 275 4.58 2.78 10.47
CA GLU A 275 3.92 4.00 10.00
C GLU A 275 3.97 5.11 11.05
N TYR A 276 3.84 4.76 12.34
CA TYR A 276 3.92 5.74 13.41
C TYR A 276 5.33 6.34 13.52
N VAL A 277 6.38 5.51 13.51
CA VAL A 277 7.77 6.00 13.50
C VAL A 277 8.06 6.81 12.25
N TYR A 278 7.56 6.37 11.09
CA TYR A 278 7.67 7.12 9.83
C TYR A 278 7.04 8.51 9.95
N THR A 279 5.81 8.60 10.46
CA THR A 279 5.11 9.88 10.65
C THR A 279 5.87 10.80 11.62
N LEU A 280 6.30 10.28 12.77
CA LEU A 280 7.12 11.04 13.72
C LEU A 280 8.43 11.53 13.05
N ASN A 281 9.02 10.72 12.16
CA ASN A 281 10.22 11.09 11.42
C ASN A 281 9.98 12.24 10.43
N ILE A 282 8.84 12.24 9.73
CA ILE A 282 8.45 13.36 8.87
C ILE A 282 8.35 14.64 9.72
N TRP A 283 7.65 14.57 10.85
CA TRP A 283 7.38 15.73 11.68
C TRP A 283 8.63 16.39 12.27
N ARG A 284 9.62 15.59 12.71
CA ARG A 284 10.90 16.10 13.23
C ARG A 284 11.79 16.73 12.16
N HIS A 285 11.65 16.32 10.89
CA HIS A 285 12.45 16.81 9.76
C HIS A 285 11.71 17.77 8.84
N ALA A 286 10.47 18.15 9.16
CA ALA A 286 9.73 19.14 8.42
C ALA A 286 10.46 20.51 8.46
N THR A 287 10.43 21.26 7.34
CA THR A 287 11.07 22.59 7.22
C THR A 287 10.68 23.53 8.37
N VAL A 288 9.43 23.43 8.82
CA VAL A 288 8.98 23.94 10.11
C VAL A 288 8.62 22.70 10.94
N PRO A 289 9.39 22.36 12.00
CA PRO A 289 9.12 21.18 12.80
C PRO A 289 7.67 21.17 13.28
N TYR A 290 6.95 20.10 12.93
CA TYR A 290 5.57 19.95 13.34
C TYR A 290 5.54 19.19 14.66
N VAL A 291 5.09 19.85 15.72
CA VAL A 291 4.83 19.17 17.01
C VAL A 291 3.33 18.91 17.10
N PRO A 292 2.88 17.64 17.12
CA PRO A 292 1.47 17.33 17.29
C PRO A 292 0.98 17.83 18.65
N THR A 293 -0.29 18.26 18.72
CA THR A 293 -0.86 18.90 19.92
C THR A 293 -0.89 18.02 21.18
N TYR A 294 -0.70 16.71 21.04
CA TYR A 294 -0.59 15.81 22.18
C TYR A 294 0.83 15.72 22.78
N LEU A 295 1.81 16.37 22.16
CA LEU A 295 3.17 16.53 22.65
C LEU A 295 3.40 18.00 23.02
N ALA A 296 4.17 18.22 24.09
CA ALA A 296 4.36 19.56 24.63
C ALA A 296 5.28 20.42 23.74
N ASP A 297 6.32 19.82 23.19
CA ASP A 297 7.38 20.51 22.45
C ASP A 297 8.20 19.53 21.59
N ALA A 298 9.26 20.05 20.96
CA ALA A 298 10.17 19.27 20.13
C ALA A 298 10.96 18.22 20.92
N ALA A 299 11.25 18.44 22.21
CA ALA A 299 11.93 17.45 23.04
C ALA A 299 11.00 16.25 23.31
N ALA A 300 9.72 16.51 23.59
CA ALA A 300 8.70 15.47 23.72
C ALA A 300 8.50 14.69 22.40
N LEU A 301 8.66 15.34 21.24
CA LEU A 301 8.65 14.68 19.93
C LEU A 301 9.84 13.74 19.74
N GLU A 302 11.06 14.19 20.06
CA GLU A 302 12.25 13.34 19.97
C GLU A 302 12.18 12.15 20.95
N ASP A 303 11.66 12.37 22.16
CA ASP A 303 11.43 11.32 23.14
C ASP A 303 10.39 10.27 22.67
N GLU A 304 9.28 10.73 22.08
CA GLU A 304 8.28 9.83 21.49
C GLU A 304 8.86 9.05 20.31
N PHE A 305 9.61 9.72 19.43
CA PHE A 305 10.31 9.09 18.31
C PHE A 305 11.30 8.03 18.79
N ALA A 306 12.10 8.31 19.83
CA ALA A 306 13.05 7.36 20.38
C ALA A 306 12.37 6.09 20.93
N ARG A 307 11.25 6.25 21.66
CA ARG A 307 10.44 5.12 22.15
C ARG A 307 9.82 4.32 21.00
N ALA A 308 9.24 5.01 20.01
CA ALA A 308 8.59 4.38 18.87
C ALA A 308 9.61 3.61 18.03
N ARG A 309 10.78 4.20 17.77
CA ARG A 309 11.90 3.56 17.08
C ARG A 309 12.41 2.32 17.82
N ALA A 310 12.53 2.37 19.15
CA ALA A 310 12.94 1.21 19.94
C ALA A 310 11.94 0.05 19.81
N LEU A 311 10.64 0.35 19.92
CA LEU A 311 9.58 -0.66 19.74
C LEU A 311 9.53 -1.19 18.30
N ALA A 312 9.71 -0.33 17.29
CA ALA A 312 9.79 -0.75 15.89
C ALA A 312 10.94 -1.73 15.66
N LYS A 313 12.12 -1.47 16.22
CA LYS A 313 13.26 -2.40 16.17
C LYS A 313 12.89 -3.75 16.76
N GLU A 314 12.23 -3.78 17.92
CA GLU A 314 11.80 -5.05 18.54
C GLU A 314 10.78 -5.81 17.68
N LEU A 315 9.78 -5.11 17.14
CA LEU A 315 8.69 -5.76 16.40
C LEU A 315 9.10 -6.18 14.98
N LEU A 316 10.07 -5.49 14.37
CA LEU A 316 10.52 -5.68 12.98
C LEU A 316 11.93 -6.32 12.87
N GLN A 317 12.53 -6.78 13.97
CA GLN A 317 13.88 -7.40 13.93
C GLN A 317 13.98 -8.74 13.19
N ASN A 318 12.86 -9.48 13.05
CA ASN A 318 12.85 -10.83 12.46
C ASN A 318 11.86 -10.96 11.28
N VAL A 319 11.48 -9.82 10.70
CA VAL A 319 10.40 -9.79 9.71
C VAL A 319 10.90 -9.69 8.27
N GLY A 320 12.19 -9.42 8.07
CA GLY A 320 12.85 -9.39 6.77
C GLY A 320 13.39 -10.74 6.31
N MET A 321 14.10 -10.74 5.18
CA MET A 321 14.45 -11.94 4.43
C MET A 321 15.41 -12.85 5.16
N GLY A 322 14.98 -14.08 5.47
CA GLY A 322 15.75 -15.02 6.28
C GLY A 322 15.76 -14.65 7.76
N GLY A 323 14.73 -13.94 8.23
CA GLY A 323 14.66 -13.40 9.60
C GLY A 323 15.57 -12.19 9.81
N THR A 324 15.95 -11.48 8.74
CA THR A 324 16.76 -10.28 8.86
C THR A 324 15.95 -9.12 9.44
N PRO A 325 16.61 -8.21 10.18
CA PRO A 325 15.96 -7.00 10.65
C PRO A 325 15.66 -6.05 9.50
N ILE A 326 14.50 -5.39 9.55
CA ILE A 326 14.29 -4.17 8.78
C ILE A 326 15.15 -3.07 9.42
N ASP A 327 15.96 -2.39 8.61
CA ASP A 327 16.65 -1.16 9.04
C ASP A 327 15.62 -0.05 9.22
N ILE A 328 15.24 0.22 10.47
CA ILE A 328 14.24 1.24 10.81
C ILE A 328 14.68 2.64 10.35
N ASP A 329 15.97 2.96 10.44
CA ASP A 329 16.44 4.31 10.11
C ASP A 329 16.43 4.54 8.59
N ALA A 330 16.76 3.52 7.81
CA ALA A 330 16.62 3.56 6.37
C ALA A 330 15.14 3.57 5.94
N MET A 331 14.31 2.73 6.56
CA MET A 331 12.87 2.62 6.28
C MET A 331 12.15 3.97 6.40
N VAL A 332 12.46 4.77 7.42
CA VAL A 332 11.75 6.02 7.70
C VAL A 332 12.38 7.27 7.08
N ALA A 333 13.56 7.15 6.46
CA ALA A 333 14.25 8.29 5.86
C ALA A 333 13.42 8.93 4.73
N GLU A 334 13.33 10.26 4.73
CA GLU A 334 12.72 11.05 3.67
C GLU A 334 13.64 12.21 3.24
N PRO A 335 13.87 12.43 1.93
CA PRO A 335 13.53 11.50 0.84
C PRO A 335 14.20 10.14 1.07
N SER A 336 13.52 9.07 0.66
CA SER A 336 14.10 7.71 0.71
C SER A 336 15.47 7.71 0.04
N ARG A 337 16.49 7.13 0.68
CA ARG A 337 17.88 7.16 0.15
C ARG A 337 17.96 6.44 -1.20
N CYS A 338 17.14 5.41 -1.37
CA CYS A 338 16.96 4.70 -2.61
C CYS A 338 15.56 4.07 -2.66
N TYR A 339 15.17 3.63 -3.86
CA TYR A 339 13.91 2.91 -4.07
C TYR A 339 13.79 1.65 -3.19
N TYR A 340 14.91 0.99 -2.87
CA TYR A 340 14.91 -0.22 -2.05
C TYR A 340 14.46 0.05 -0.61
N ASP A 341 14.85 1.18 -0.01
CA ASP A 341 14.44 1.56 1.35
C ASP A 341 12.94 1.83 1.46
N TYR A 342 12.34 2.35 0.38
CA TYR A 342 10.89 2.51 0.26
C TYR A 342 10.18 1.15 0.21
N THR A 343 10.61 0.25 -0.69
CA THR A 343 9.92 -1.04 -0.92
C THR A 343 9.98 -2.01 0.26
N VAL A 344 10.87 -1.80 1.23
CA VAL A 344 10.99 -2.66 2.41
C VAL A 344 10.06 -2.28 3.55
N ARG A 345 9.35 -1.16 3.43
CA ARG A 345 8.31 -0.73 4.37
C ARG A 345 7.20 -1.80 4.44
N PRO A 346 6.74 -2.20 5.64
CA PRO A 346 5.73 -3.24 5.77
C PRO A 346 4.43 -2.99 5.00
N TRP A 347 3.95 -1.75 5.02
CA TRP A 347 2.74 -1.33 4.32
C TRP A 347 2.92 -1.29 2.79
N GLU A 348 4.10 -0.90 2.31
CA GLU A 348 4.45 -0.92 0.89
C GLU A 348 4.53 -2.34 0.34
N ASN A 349 5.20 -3.27 1.04
CA ASN A 349 5.26 -4.66 0.60
C ASN A 349 3.84 -5.23 0.43
N ASP A 350 2.93 -4.93 1.36
CA ASP A 350 1.53 -5.31 1.26
C ASP A 350 0.83 -4.71 0.03
N ALA A 351 0.95 -3.40 -0.19
CA ALA A 351 0.36 -2.72 -1.34
C ALA A 351 0.96 -3.18 -2.69
N PHE A 352 2.26 -3.47 -2.76
CA PHE A 352 2.91 -4.02 -3.95
C PHE A 352 2.34 -5.38 -4.35
N VAL A 353 2.10 -6.28 -3.40
CA VAL A 353 1.46 -7.56 -3.73
C VAL A 353 0.04 -7.36 -4.25
N CYS A 354 -0.72 -6.42 -3.68
CA CYS A 354 -2.03 -6.07 -4.21
C CYS A 354 -1.93 -5.62 -5.68
N GLY A 355 -1.05 -4.66 -5.99
CA GLY A 355 -0.78 -4.20 -7.37
C GLY A 355 -0.40 -5.37 -8.29
N ASP A 356 0.62 -6.14 -7.93
CA ASP A 356 1.10 -7.29 -8.69
C ASP A 356 -0.02 -8.30 -9.00
N MET A 357 -0.92 -8.56 -8.04
CA MET A 357 -2.06 -9.45 -8.26
C MET A 357 -3.12 -8.82 -9.17
N ALA A 358 -3.39 -7.52 -9.07
CA ALA A 358 -4.24 -6.83 -10.04
C ALA A 358 -3.68 -6.95 -11.47
N SER A 359 -2.36 -6.74 -11.63
CA SER A 359 -1.66 -6.94 -12.90
C SER A 359 -1.73 -8.39 -13.40
N ALA A 360 -1.51 -9.38 -12.53
CA ALA A 360 -1.55 -10.79 -12.89
C ALA A 360 -2.94 -11.25 -13.34
N TYR A 361 -3.99 -10.83 -12.63
CA TYR A 361 -5.36 -11.14 -13.02
C TYR A 361 -5.80 -10.36 -14.26
N TRP A 362 -5.33 -9.13 -14.45
CA TRP A 362 -5.55 -8.39 -15.70
C TRP A 362 -5.01 -9.17 -16.91
N ASP A 363 -3.76 -9.65 -16.81
CA ASP A 363 -3.13 -10.46 -17.85
C ASP A 363 -3.88 -11.78 -18.10
N ALA A 364 -4.36 -12.43 -17.04
CA ALA A 364 -5.16 -13.65 -17.14
C ALA A 364 -6.50 -13.43 -17.87
N GLU A 365 -7.18 -12.30 -17.64
CA GLU A 365 -8.41 -11.94 -18.37
C GLU A 365 -8.14 -11.64 -19.86
N LEU A 366 -6.87 -11.36 -20.23
CA LEU A 366 -6.42 -11.28 -21.63
C LEU A 366 -5.94 -12.63 -22.20
N GLY A 367 -6.11 -13.73 -21.47
CA GLY A 367 -5.73 -15.08 -21.89
C GLY A 367 -4.25 -15.42 -21.67
N LEU A 368 -3.51 -14.61 -20.91
CA LEU A 368 -2.13 -14.93 -20.53
C LEU A 368 -2.10 -15.84 -19.29
N ALA A 369 -0.94 -16.45 -19.05
CA ALA A 369 -0.76 -17.33 -17.89
C ALA A 369 -0.88 -16.55 -16.57
N LEU A 370 -1.75 -17.02 -15.67
CA LEU A 370 -1.90 -16.46 -14.33
C LEU A 370 -0.66 -16.76 -13.47
N ARG A 371 0.00 -15.69 -13.00
CA ARG A 371 1.17 -15.76 -12.10
C ARG A 371 0.81 -15.15 -10.75
N THR A 372 0.55 -16.00 -9.76
CA THR A 372 0.25 -15.57 -8.39
C THR A 372 1.43 -15.87 -7.47
N TYR A 373 1.32 -15.41 -6.22
CA TYR A 373 2.32 -15.65 -5.19
C TYR A 373 2.15 -17.03 -4.54
N PRO A 374 3.25 -17.74 -4.25
CA PRO A 374 3.30 -18.80 -3.25
C PRO A 374 2.99 -18.28 -1.85
N ALA A 375 2.61 -19.20 -0.96
CA ALA A 375 2.20 -18.86 0.39
C ALA A 375 3.24 -18.08 1.20
N ASP A 376 4.54 -18.24 0.94
CA ASP A 376 5.62 -17.68 1.76
C ASP A 376 6.46 -16.61 1.04
N GLN A 377 5.93 -15.98 -0.02
CA GLN A 377 6.67 -15.03 -0.84
C GLN A 377 6.29 -13.56 -0.56
N CYS A 378 7.27 -12.66 -0.55
CA CYS A 378 7.07 -11.21 -0.48
C CYS A 378 6.85 -10.61 -1.86
N SER A 379 6.55 -9.31 -1.93
CA SER A 379 6.45 -8.66 -3.22
C SER A 379 7.76 -8.79 -4.01
N HIS A 380 7.67 -8.82 -5.34
CA HIS A 380 8.85 -8.79 -6.19
C HIS A 380 9.72 -7.56 -5.93
N ALA A 381 9.11 -6.42 -5.58
CA ALA A 381 9.80 -5.20 -5.22
C ALA A 381 10.66 -5.39 -3.95
N TYR A 382 10.11 -6.02 -2.91
CA TYR A 382 10.84 -6.35 -1.69
C TYR A 382 12.00 -7.33 -1.97
N GLU A 383 11.76 -8.36 -2.80
CA GLU A 383 12.82 -9.31 -3.15
C GLU A 383 13.96 -8.66 -3.92
N LEU A 384 13.63 -7.74 -4.83
CA LEU A 384 14.62 -6.98 -5.56
C LEU A 384 15.46 -6.11 -4.62
N ALA A 385 14.82 -5.44 -3.65
CA ALA A 385 15.49 -4.65 -2.63
C ALA A 385 16.42 -5.48 -1.74
N ASP A 386 15.99 -6.68 -1.32
CA ASP A 386 16.85 -7.56 -0.54
C ASP A 386 18.07 -8.04 -1.33
N ARG A 387 17.88 -8.44 -2.59
CA ARG A 387 18.97 -8.84 -3.49
C ARG A 387 19.98 -7.70 -3.68
N ALA A 388 19.50 -6.47 -3.89
CA ALA A 388 20.37 -5.30 -4.02
C ALA A 388 21.22 -5.07 -2.77
N ARG A 389 20.63 -5.08 -1.56
CA ARG A 389 21.36 -4.91 -0.29
C ARG A 389 22.39 -6.02 -0.04
N ARG A 390 22.08 -7.26 -0.41
CA ARG A 390 23.04 -8.37 -0.33
C ARG A 390 24.22 -8.19 -1.28
N LEU A 391 24.02 -7.57 -2.43
CA LEU A 391 25.11 -7.27 -3.36
C LEU A 391 25.97 -6.12 -2.82
N GLU A 392 25.36 -5.04 -2.32
CA GLU A 392 26.08 -3.91 -1.72
C GLU A 392 26.95 -4.34 -0.53
N SER A 393 26.43 -5.19 0.35
CA SER A 393 27.19 -5.71 1.51
C SER A 393 28.34 -6.66 1.14
N ARG A 394 28.35 -7.20 -0.09
CA ARG A 394 29.44 -8.06 -0.62
C ARG A 394 30.50 -7.29 -1.38
N LEU A 395 30.22 -6.05 -1.77
CA LEU A 395 31.22 -5.18 -2.37
C LEU A 395 32.15 -4.66 -1.26
N PRO A 396 33.49 -4.72 -1.43
CA PRO A 396 34.39 -4.07 -0.50
C PRO A 396 34.00 -2.59 -0.45
N ARG A 397 33.70 -2.07 0.75
CA ARG A 397 33.71 -0.62 0.95
C ARG A 397 35.08 -0.14 0.48
N THR A 398 35.15 0.51 -0.67
CA THR A 398 36.33 1.28 -1.06
C THR A 398 36.52 2.30 0.05
N THR A 399 37.49 2.01 0.90
CA THR A 399 38.01 2.93 1.90
C THR A 399 38.28 4.24 1.19
N GLY A 400 37.53 5.28 1.57
CA GLY A 400 37.90 6.64 1.23
C GLY A 400 39.34 6.83 1.68
N THR A 401 40.21 7.16 0.73
CA THR A 401 41.52 7.71 1.01
C THR A 401 41.32 8.98 1.81
N GLU A 402 41.55 8.88 3.12
CA GLU A 402 42.15 9.97 3.88
C GLU A 402 43.49 10.32 3.20
N GLY A 403 43.68 11.61 2.92
CA GLY A 403 45.00 12.17 2.58
C GLY A 403 45.00 13.04 1.34
N GLY A 404 45.13 14.35 1.51
CA GLY A 404 45.56 15.24 0.44
C GLY A 404 45.21 16.72 0.60
N GLN A 405 45.84 17.37 1.59
CA GLN A 405 46.11 18.81 1.79
C GLN A 405 44.99 19.84 1.61
#